data_AF-A0AAP6SH29-F1
#
_entry.id   AF-A0AAP6SH29-F1
#
_cell.length_a   1.000
_cell.length_b   1.000
_cell.length_c   1.000
_cell.angle_alpha   90.00
_cell.angle_beta   90.00
_cell.angle_gamma   90.00
#
_symmetry.space_group_name_H-M   'P 1'
#
loop_
_entity.id
_entity.type
_entity.pdbx_description
1 polymer ?
#
loop_
_entity_poly.entity_id
_entity_poly.type
_entity_poly.pdbx_seq_one_letter_code
_entity_poly.pdbx_strand_id
1 'polypeptide(L)'
;MKTDKERIIDEIKDDIELNKSRLNYIYSTPLSGSGMDYLMDNIDNITFCEDEIESDIDELDIWAEEDEVVKSFFGISSPTNKKGIKK
;
A
#
# COMPACT_ATOMS: atom_id res chain seq x y z
N MET A 1 -6.34 21.22 3.35
CA MET A 1 -7.33 20.12 3.33
C MET A 1 -6.69 19.05 2.47
N LYS A 2 -6.40 17.87 3.02
CA LYS A 2 -5.79 16.80 2.22
C LYS A 2 -6.76 16.44 1.09
N THR A 3 -6.23 16.19 -0.10
CA THR A 3 -7.03 15.64 -1.20
C THR A 3 -7.45 14.21 -0.88
N ASP A 4 -8.53 13.72 -1.48
CA ASP A 4 -8.98 12.34 -1.26
C ASP A 4 -7.88 11.33 -1.63
N LYS A 5 -7.05 11.65 -2.64
CA LYS A 5 -5.86 10.88 -3.01
C LYS A 5 -4.80 10.83 -1.89
N GLU A 6 -4.48 11.96 -1.29
CA GLU A 6 -3.51 12.02 -0.18
C GLU A 6 -4.01 11.23 1.03
N ARG A 7 -5.32 11.26 1.29
CA ARG A 7 -5.93 10.43 2.35
C ARG A 7 -5.80 8.94 2.07
N ILE A 8 -6.11 8.50 0.86
CA ILE A 8 -6.01 7.08 0.47
C ILE A 8 -4.55 6.60 0.57
N ILE A 9 -3.60 7.39 0.05
CA ILE A 9 -2.17 7.07 0.15
C ILE A 9 -1.70 6.98 1.61
N ASP A 10 -2.19 7.86 2.48
CA ASP A 10 -1.84 7.82 3.90
C ASP A 10 -2.47 6.61 4.60
N GLU A 11 -3.72 6.25 4.28
CA GLU A 11 -4.40 5.06 4.80
C GLU A 11 -3.62 3.78 4.42
N ILE A 12 -3.22 3.63 3.15
CA ILE A 12 -2.42 2.47 2.70
C ILE A 12 -1.06 2.41 3.41
N LYS A 13 -0.42 3.56 3.65
CA LYS A 13 0.86 3.60 4.39
C LYS A 13 0.71 3.18 5.84
N ASP A 14 -0.38 3.61 6.49
CA ASP A 14 -0.68 3.22 7.87
C ASP A 14 -0.91 1.71 7.96
N ASP A 15 -1.58 1.10 6.98
CA ASP A 15 -1.79 -0.35 6.90
C ASP A 15 -0.48 -1.14 6.69
N ILE A 16 0.39 -0.67 5.78
CA ILE A 16 1.75 -1.22 5.62
C ILE A 16 2.54 -1.16 6.94
N GLU A 17 2.49 -0.02 7.65
CA GLU A 17 3.21 0.16 8.91
C GLU A 17 2.68 -0.78 9.99
N LEU A 18 1.35 -0.96 10.06
CA LEU A 18 0.71 -1.88 10.98
C LEU A 18 1.15 -3.33 10.73
N ASN A 19 1.12 -3.79 9.47
CA ASN A 19 1.52 -5.14 9.10
C ASN A 19 3.02 -5.38 9.33
N LYS A 20 3.89 -4.39 9.05
CA LYS A 20 5.32 -4.45 9.40
C LYS A 20 5.54 -4.55 10.90
N SER A 21 4.76 -3.82 11.70
CA SER A 21 4.84 -3.87 13.17
C SER A 21 4.47 -5.26 13.71
N ARG A 22 3.41 -5.88 13.16
CA ARG A 22 3.00 -7.26 13.48
C ARG A 22 4.11 -8.26 13.13
N LEU A 23 4.67 -8.17 11.93
CA LEU A 23 5.79 -9.03 11.52
C LEU A 23 7.01 -8.83 12.41
N ASN A 24 7.37 -7.59 12.73
CA ASN A 24 8.48 -7.29 13.63
C ASN A 24 8.28 -7.91 15.01
N TYR A 25 7.07 -7.87 15.55
CA TYR A 25 6.77 -8.52 16.83
C TYR A 25 7.01 -10.03 16.74
N ILE A 26 6.48 -10.68 15.71
CA ILE A 26 6.64 -12.12 15.50
C ILE A 26 8.12 -12.49 15.34
N TYR A 27 8.83 -11.82 14.43
CA TYR A 27 10.25 -12.07 14.14
C TYR A 27 11.21 -11.67 15.27
N SER A 28 10.78 -10.80 16.19
CA SER A 28 11.55 -10.47 17.39
C SER A 28 11.54 -11.58 18.45
N THR A 29 10.67 -12.59 18.29
CA THR A 29 10.55 -13.69 19.24
C THR A 29 11.81 -14.55 19.21
N PRO A 30 12.48 -14.75 20.36
CA PRO A 30 13.67 -15.61 20.41
C PRO A 30 13.33 -17.04 20.01
N LEU A 31 14.14 -17.66 19.14
CA LEU A 31 13.92 -19.04 18.67
C LEU A 31 14.17 -20.12 19.74
N SER A 32 14.62 -19.74 20.93
CA SER A 32 14.87 -20.66 22.03
C SER A 32 13.58 -21.03 22.78
N GLY A 33 13.58 -22.19 23.43
CA GLY A 33 12.40 -22.67 24.15
C GLY A 33 11.23 -22.89 23.19
N SER A 34 10.06 -22.34 23.53
CA SER A 34 8.82 -22.45 22.74
C SER A 34 8.72 -21.42 21.60
N GLY A 35 9.76 -20.61 21.34
CA GLY A 35 9.68 -19.56 20.33
C GLY A 35 9.57 -20.07 18.89
N MET A 36 10.14 -21.26 18.61
CA MET A 36 9.98 -21.89 17.30
C MET A 36 8.57 -22.43 17.08
N ASP A 37 7.93 -22.94 18.13
CA ASP A 37 6.51 -23.36 18.10
C ASP A 37 5.61 -22.14 17.88
N TYR A 38 5.89 -21.03 18.58
CA TYR A 38 5.18 -19.76 18.38
C TYR A 38 5.28 -19.25 16.93
N LEU A 39 6.45 -19.35 16.30
CA LEU A 39 6.61 -18.98 14.88
C LEU A 39 5.81 -19.89 13.94
N MET A 40 5.85 -21.20 14.17
CA MET A 40 5.06 -22.14 13.38
C MET A 40 3.56 -21.88 13.54
N ASP A 41 3.09 -21.59 14.75
CA ASP A 41 1.68 -21.26 15.02
C ASP A 41 1.24 -19.94 14.36
N ASN A 42 2.18 -19.05 14.03
CA ASN A 42 1.90 -17.76 13.39
C ASN A 42 2.25 -17.73 11.90
N ILE A 43 2.64 -18.85 11.29
CA ILE A 43 3.12 -18.84 9.90
C ILE A 43 2.07 -18.33 8.91
N ASP A 44 0.80 -18.68 9.11
CA ASP A 44 -0.31 -18.19 8.27
C ASP A 44 -0.50 -16.67 8.42
N ASN A 45 -0.30 -16.13 9.62
CA ASN A 45 -0.41 -14.70 9.90
C ASN A 45 0.78 -13.93 9.30
N ILE A 46 1.97 -14.54 9.31
CA ILE A 46 3.15 -14.02 8.62
C ILE A 46 2.87 -13.91 7.13
N THR A 47 2.43 -14.99 6.48
CA THR A 47 2.10 -15.01 5.06
C THR A 47 1.03 -13.97 4.73
N PHE A 48 -0.04 -13.90 5.51
CA PHE A 48 -1.08 -12.88 5.32
C PHE A 48 -0.51 -11.45 5.39
N CYS A 49 0.31 -11.14 6.39
CA CYS A 49 0.88 -9.80 6.51
C CYS A 49 1.84 -9.47 5.36
N GLU A 50 2.61 -10.44 4.87
CA GLU A 50 3.53 -10.27 3.75
C GLU A 50 2.76 -10.03 2.44
N ASP A 51 1.72 -10.83 2.17
CA ASP A 51 0.87 -10.69 0.99
C ASP A 51 0.14 -9.33 0.97
N GLU A 52 -0.40 -8.88 2.12
CA GLU A 52 -1.07 -7.57 2.21
C GLU A 52 -0.08 -6.43 1.99
N ILE A 53 1.14 -6.50 2.56
CA ILE A 53 2.17 -5.48 2.32
C ILE A 53 2.55 -5.42 0.84
N GLU A 54 2.68 -6.55 0.16
CA GLU A 54 2.97 -6.59 -1.28
C GLU A 54 1.84 -5.93 -2.07
N SER A 55 0.59 -6.31 -1.79
CA SER A 55 -0.59 -5.72 -2.42
C SER A 55 -0.69 -4.21 -2.20
N ASP A 56 -0.44 -3.73 -0.98
CA ASP A 56 -0.48 -2.31 -0.62
C ASP A 56 0.63 -1.51 -1.32
N ILE A 57 1.82 -2.11 -1.49
CA ILE A 57 2.92 -1.49 -2.23
C ILE A 57 2.56 -1.37 -3.71
N ASP A 58 1.97 -2.40 -4.31
CA ASP A 58 1.48 -2.36 -5.68
C ASP A 58 0.39 -1.29 -5.85
N GLU A 59 -0.53 -1.17 -4.89
CA GLU A 59 -1.55 -0.12 -4.90
C GLU A 59 -0.92 1.27 -4.79
N LEU A 60 0.08 1.45 -3.92
CA LEU A 60 0.81 2.72 -3.82
C LEU A 60 1.51 3.09 -5.13
N ASP A 61 2.06 2.12 -5.86
CA ASP A 61 2.70 2.37 -7.15
C ASP A 61 1.67 2.85 -8.18
N ILE A 62 0.48 2.23 -8.22
CA ILE A 62 -0.66 2.66 -9.04
C ILE A 62 -1.11 4.09 -8.69
N TRP A 63 -1.11 4.48 -7.41
CA TRP A 63 -1.46 5.83 -6.99
C TRP A 63 -0.34 6.86 -7.22
N ALA A 64 0.92 6.42 -7.16
CA ALA A 64 2.11 7.25 -7.39
C ALA A 64 2.31 7.56 -8.87
N GLU A 65 2.10 6.56 -9.74
CA GLU A 65 1.96 6.73 -11.17
C GLU A 65 0.62 7.41 -11.46
N GLU A 66 0.63 8.74 -11.60
CA GLU A 66 -0.50 9.48 -12.18
C GLU A 66 -0.69 9.15 -13.67
N ASP A 67 -0.76 7.88 -14.03
CA ASP A 67 -0.81 7.44 -15.41
C ASP A 67 -2.08 8.00 -16.05
N GLU A 68 -1.91 8.62 -17.22
CA GLU A 68 -3.01 9.04 -18.07
C GLU A 68 -3.93 7.85 -18.38
N VAL A 69 -3.42 6.61 -18.28
CA VAL A 69 -4.18 5.36 -18.35
C VAL A 69 -5.16 5.21 -17.19
N VAL A 70 -4.76 5.40 -15.93
CA VAL A 70 -5.67 5.33 -14.77
C VAL A 70 -6.70 6.47 -14.82
N LYS A 71 -6.25 7.68 -15.17
CA LYS A 71 -7.15 8.84 -15.37
C LYS A 71 -8.18 8.59 -16.48
N SER A 72 -7.79 7.94 -17.57
CA SER A 72 -8.69 7.59 -18.69
C SER A 72 -9.59 6.40 -18.38
N PHE A 73 -9.13 5.41 -17.62
CA PHE A 73 -9.91 4.23 -17.20
C PHE A 73 -11.05 4.62 -16.23
N PHE A 74 -10.80 5.54 -15.30
CA PHE A 74 -11.82 6.09 -14.39
C PHE A 74 -12.62 7.28 -14.98
N GLY A 75 -12.42 7.62 -16.26
CA GLY A 75 -13.17 8.68 -16.93
C GLY A 75 -12.84 10.10 -16.44
N ILE A 76 -11.74 10.29 -15.71
CA ILE A 76 -11.27 11.58 -15.23
C ILE A 76 -10.47 12.24 -16.38
N SER A 77 -11.18 12.66 -17.43
CA SER A 77 -10.55 13.43 -18.51
C SER A 77 -10.08 14.77 -17.94
N SER A 78 -8.76 15.02 -17.99
CA SER A 78 -8.18 16.33 -17.70
C SER A 78 -8.94 17.40 -18.49
N PRO A 79 -9.44 18.48 -17.86
CA PRO A 79 -10.10 19.55 -18.59
C PRO A 79 -9.07 20.17 -19.53
N THR A 80 -9.25 19.90 -20.83
CA THR A 80 -8.45 20.46 -21.91
C THR A 80 -8.33 21.97 -21.74
N ASN A 81 -7.18 22.47 -21.31
CA ASN A 81 -6.90 23.89 -21.42
C ASN A 81 -6.44 24.16 -22.86
N LYS A 82 -7.42 24.17 -23.78
CA LYS A 82 -7.27 24.81 -25.09
C LYS A 82 -7.09 26.31 -24.87
N LYS A 83 -5.85 26.74 -24.59
CA LYS A 83 -5.45 28.14 -24.72
C LYS A 83 -4.21 28.22 -25.60
N GLY A 84 -4.48 28.29 -26.90
CA GLY A 84 -3.45 28.58 -27.87
C GLY A 84 -4.00 28.38 -29.27
N ILE A 85 -4.56 29.45 -29.84
CA ILE A 85 -4.45 29.89 -31.23
C ILE A 85 -5.65 30.82 -31.50
N LYS A 86 -5.36 32.12 -31.47
CA LYS A 86 -6.00 33.09 -32.39
C LYS A 86 -4.85 33.83 -33.05
N LYS A 87 -4.61 33.53 -34.32
CA LYS A 87 -3.98 34.45 -35.27
C LYS A 87 -5.10 35.25 -35.92
#